data_AF-A0A7I0KAR0-F1
#
_entry.id   AF-A0A7I0KAR0-F1
#
_cell.length_a   1.000
_cell.length_b   1.000
_cell.length_c   1.000
_cell.angle_alpha   90.00
_cell.angle_beta   90.00
_cell.angle_gamma   90.00
#
_symmetry.space_group_name_H-M   'P 1'
#
loop_
_entity.id
_entity.type
_entity.pdbx_description
1 polymer ?
#
loop_
_entity_poly.entity_id
_entity_poly.type
_entity_poly.pdbx_seq_one_letter_code
_entity_poly.pdbx_strand_id
1 'polypeptide(L)'
;MFFSRAVDGTPHDGGDTFLSRLREPGDVALLVIFDTWVRNWDRFFDGEDNADNLLYVKAEGRRKYDLVPIDHSSCFIGNDVDFPTGPAPEAWVLDPNVYGKFPAFDPYIDAKSVKRAVERLSQLKRDFVIEVVNSIPAEWGFGPNAALSLVDLICGRAEYVVNTISGRLVDEPEIPGLVK
;
A
#
# COMPACT_ATOMS: atom_id res chain seq x y z
N MET A 1 -1.36 12.47 -0.93
CA MET A 1 -2.43 13.45 -0.63
C MET A 1 -3.67 12.63 -0.32
N PHE A 2 -4.24 12.73 0.88
CA PHE A 2 -5.53 12.12 1.21
C PHE A 2 -6.63 13.05 0.71
N PHE A 3 -7.64 12.53 0.00
CA PHE A 3 -8.73 13.33 -0.52
C PHE A 3 -10.01 13.05 0.28
N SER A 4 -10.48 14.06 1.02
CA SER A 4 -11.82 14.10 1.64
C SER A 4 -12.84 14.83 0.76
N ARG A 5 -12.50 15.11 -0.49
CA ARG A 5 -13.38 15.71 -1.50
C ARG A 5 -13.50 14.79 -2.71
N ALA A 6 -14.64 14.82 -3.38
CA ALA A 6 -14.78 14.22 -4.70
C ALA A 6 -13.71 14.79 -5.64
N VAL A 7 -13.00 13.92 -6.34
CA VAL A 7 -12.00 14.29 -7.33
C VAL A 7 -12.46 13.73 -8.65
N ASP A 8 -12.57 14.60 -9.66
CA ASP A 8 -12.85 14.16 -11.03
C ASP A 8 -11.60 13.45 -11.57
N GLY A 9 -11.71 12.13 -11.72
CA GLY A 9 -10.67 11.26 -12.23
C GLY A 9 -11.25 10.24 -13.20
N THR A 10 -10.39 9.64 -14.02
CA THR A 10 -10.78 8.48 -14.83
C THR A 10 -10.35 7.21 -14.08
N PRO A 11 -11.23 6.22 -13.92
CA PRO A 11 -10.86 4.91 -13.37
C PRO A 11 -9.71 4.28 -14.16
N HIS A 12 -9.00 3.34 -13.55
CA HIS A 12 -7.99 2.59 -14.27
C HIS A 12 -8.63 1.74 -15.37
N ASP A 13 -8.09 1.85 -16.59
CA ASP A 13 -8.59 1.18 -17.79
C ASP A 13 -7.94 -0.20 -18.01
N GLY A 14 -7.18 -0.72 -17.04
CA GLY A 14 -6.39 -1.95 -17.15
C GLY A 14 -5.20 -1.83 -18.12
N GLY A 15 -4.93 -0.65 -18.67
CA GLY A 15 -3.94 -0.41 -19.72
C GLY A 15 -2.88 0.63 -19.35
N ASP A 16 -1.97 0.86 -20.29
CA ASP A 16 -0.81 1.75 -20.11
C ASP A 16 -1.08 3.23 -20.48
N THR A 17 -2.32 3.54 -20.91
CA THR A 17 -2.70 4.85 -21.44
C THR A 17 -2.39 5.99 -20.47
N PHE A 18 -2.69 5.79 -19.18
CA PHE A 18 -2.48 6.77 -18.14
C PHE A 18 -1.16 6.58 -17.38
N LEU A 19 -0.72 5.33 -17.22
CA LEU A 19 0.53 4.97 -16.55
C LEU A 19 1.76 5.61 -17.21
N SER A 20 1.86 5.50 -18.53
CA SER A 20 2.92 6.17 -19.32
C SER A 20 2.91 7.70 -19.21
N ARG A 21 1.80 8.27 -18.72
CA ARG A 21 1.56 9.70 -18.57
C ARG A 21 1.51 10.13 -17.11
N LEU A 22 1.95 9.29 -16.18
CA LEU A 22 2.11 9.72 -14.80
C LEU A 22 3.11 10.88 -14.69
N ARG A 23 2.81 11.81 -13.79
CA ARG A 23 3.71 12.89 -13.42
C ARG A 23 4.96 12.32 -12.74
N GLU A 24 4.75 11.37 -11.84
CA GLU A 24 5.79 10.68 -11.08
C GLU A 24 5.61 9.15 -11.23
N PRO A 25 6.19 8.51 -12.25
CA PRO A 25 5.99 7.07 -12.49
C PRO A 25 6.44 6.18 -11.32
N GLY A 26 7.47 6.61 -10.57
CA GLY A 26 7.94 5.90 -9.39
C GLY A 26 6.94 5.87 -8.22
N ASP A 27 5.82 6.59 -8.31
CA ASP A 27 4.74 6.50 -7.31
C ASP A 27 3.97 5.18 -7.43
N VAL A 28 4.12 4.46 -8.53
CA VAL A 28 3.61 3.09 -8.68
C VAL A 28 4.23 2.15 -7.64
N ALA A 29 5.56 2.18 -7.46
CA ALA A 29 6.23 1.39 -6.41
C ALA A 29 5.79 1.81 -5.00
N LEU A 30 5.54 3.12 -4.79
CA LEU A 30 5.04 3.63 -3.52
C LEU A 30 3.64 3.07 -3.20
N LEU A 31 2.75 3.04 -4.19
CA LEU A 31 1.42 2.48 -4.06
C LEU A 31 1.48 0.97 -3.73
N VAL A 32 2.24 0.18 -4.49
CA VAL A 32 2.35 -1.27 -4.26
C VAL A 32 2.88 -1.59 -2.86
N ILE A 33 3.89 -0.85 -2.40
CA ILE A 33 4.43 -1.03 -1.04
C ILE A 33 3.40 -0.60 0.01
N PHE A 34 2.66 0.48 -0.24
CA PHE A 34 1.59 0.93 0.63
C PHE A 34 0.49 -0.12 0.75
N ASP A 35 -0.07 -0.61 -0.36
CA ASP A 35 -1.12 -1.64 -0.36
C ASP A 35 -0.62 -2.96 0.26
N THR A 36 0.66 -3.30 0.06
CA THR A 36 1.26 -4.49 0.69
C THR A 36 1.36 -4.32 2.21
N TRP A 37 1.80 -3.15 2.67
CA TRP A 37 1.85 -2.81 4.10
C TRP A 37 0.47 -2.86 4.74
N VAL A 38 -0.53 -2.23 4.13
CA VAL A 38 -1.88 -2.19 4.69
C VAL A 38 -2.69 -3.43 4.35
N ARG A 39 -2.15 -4.43 3.64
CA ARG A 39 -2.90 -5.63 3.18
C ARG A 39 -4.18 -5.25 2.45
N ASN A 40 -4.08 -4.47 1.38
CA ASN A 40 -5.28 -4.08 0.62
C ASN A 40 -5.69 -5.21 -0.33
N TRP A 41 -6.62 -6.06 0.12
CA TRP A 41 -7.11 -7.22 -0.64
C TRP A 41 -7.96 -6.82 -1.83
N ASP A 42 -8.64 -5.68 -1.73
CA ASP A 42 -9.64 -5.23 -2.70
C ASP A 42 -9.07 -4.25 -3.72
N ARG A 43 -7.75 -4.28 -3.96
CA ARG A 43 -7.15 -3.51 -5.06
C ARG A 43 -6.69 -4.43 -6.17
N PHE A 44 -5.71 -5.27 -5.88
CA PHE A 44 -5.26 -6.33 -6.76
C PHE A 44 -4.59 -7.41 -5.93
N PHE A 45 -5.13 -8.63 -5.96
CA PHE A 45 -4.58 -9.78 -5.27
C PHE A 45 -5.07 -11.09 -5.91
N ASP A 46 -4.17 -12.06 -6.08
CA ASP A 46 -4.48 -13.40 -6.62
C ASP A 46 -5.26 -13.39 -7.96
N GLY A 47 -4.98 -12.40 -8.81
CA GLY A 47 -5.63 -12.23 -10.12
C GLY A 47 -7.00 -11.53 -10.07
N GLU A 48 -7.53 -11.26 -8.88
CA GLU A 48 -8.69 -10.39 -8.69
C GLU A 48 -8.25 -8.93 -8.85
N ASP A 49 -8.93 -8.21 -9.72
CA ASP A 49 -8.62 -6.85 -10.16
C ASP A 49 -9.78 -5.92 -9.82
N ASN A 50 -9.51 -4.93 -8.96
CA ASN A 50 -10.42 -3.82 -8.67
C ASN A 50 -9.76 -2.48 -9.03
N ALA A 51 -9.43 -2.36 -10.32
CA ALA A 51 -8.92 -1.16 -11.00
C ALA A 51 -9.76 0.11 -10.73
N ASP A 52 -11.06 -0.03 -10.46
CA ASP A 52 -11.95 1.10 -10.18
C ASP A 52 -11.58 1.83 -8.88
N ASN A 53 -10.89 1.15 -7.95
CA ASN A 53 -10.33 1.77 -6.75
C ASN A 53 -9.07 2.62 -7.02
N LEU A 54 -8.69 2.82 -8.29
CA LEU A 54 -7.62 3.71 -8.72
C LEU A 54 -8.13 4.81 -9.66
N LEU A 55 -7.88 6.05 -9.29
CA LEU A 55 -8.19 7.21 -10.12
C LEU A 55 -6.94 7.81 -10.73
N TYR A 56 -7.02 8.13 -12.02
CA TYR A 56 -6.06 8.99 -12.70
C TYR A 56 -6.62 10.40 -12.79
N VAL A 57 -6.00 11.31 -12.04
CA VAL A 57 -6.43 12.70 -11.94
C VAL A 57 -5.49 13.55 -12.75
N LYS A 58 -6.03 14.40 -13.64
CA LYS A 58 -5.19 15.27 -14.46
C LYS A 58 -4.46 16.28 -13.57
N ALA A 59 -3.13 16.28 -13.61
CA ALA A 59 -2.33 17.24 -12.87
C ALA A 59 -2.56 18.66 -13.41
N GLU A 60 -2.80 19.62 -12.51
CA GLU A 60 -3.06 21.01 -12.89
C GLU A 60 -1.99 21.58 -13.84
N GLY A 61 -2.45 22.19 -14.94
CA GLY A 61 -1.58 22.82 -15.93
C GLY A 61 -0.70 21.87 -16.76
N ARG A 62 -0.88 20.54 -16.69
CA ARG A 62 -0.02 19.57 -17.39
C ARG A 62 -0.83 18.56 -18.22
N ARG A 63 -0.13 17.88 -19.15
CA ARG A 63 -0.64 16.70 -19.89
C ARG A 63 -0.35 15.38 -19.14
N LYS A 64 -0.13 15.47 -17.84
CA LYS A 64 0.29 14.37 -16.97
C LYS A 64 -0.80 14.07 -15.94
N TYR A 65 -0.77 12.88 -15.37
CA TYR A 65 -1.74 12.39 -14.41
C TYR A 65 -1.08 12.09 -13.07
N ASP A 66 -1.84 12.27 -12.00
CA ASP A 66 -1.54 11.77 -10.66
C ASP A 66 -2.29 10.47 -10.46
N LEU A 67 -1.60 9.47 -9.92
CA LEU A 67 -2.21 8.21 -9.50
C LEU A 67 -2.76 8.39 -8.09
N VAL A 68 -4.07 8.21 -7.94
CA VAL A 68 -4.77 8.45 -6.68
C VAL A 68 -5.45 7.16 -6.25
N PRO A 69 -4.90 6.45 -5.23
CA PRO A 69 -5.60 5.36 -4.62
C PRO A 69 -6.80 5.89 -3.83
N ILE A 70 -7.95 5.33 -4.13
CA ILE A 70 -9.17 5.49 -3.36
C ILE A 70 -9.57 4.14 -2.78
N ASP A 71 -10.58 4.20 -1.94
CA ASP A 71 -11.18 3.08 -1.23
C ASP A 71 -10.19 2.15 -0.50
N HIS A 72 -10.17 2.28 0.83
CA HIS A 72 -9.28 1.53 1.71
C HIS A 72 -10.07 0.73 2.75
N SER A 73 -11.35 0.44 2.46
CA SER A 73 -12.24 -0.29 3.38
C SER A 73 -11.75 -1.70 3.70
N SER A 74 -11.03 -2.33 2.76
CA SER A 74 -10.58 -3.73 2.85
C SER A 74 -9.12 -3.88 3.29
N CYS A 75 -8.58 -2.84 3.94
CA CYS A 75 -7.24 -2.86 4.51
C CYS A 75 -7.18 -3.59 5.87
N PHE A 76 -5.99 -4.10 6.18
CA PHE A 76 -5.52 -4.75 7.40
C PHE A 76 -6.14 -6.11 7.70
N ILE A 77 -7.46 -6.24 7.62
CA ILE A 77 -8.20 -7.47 7.96
C ILE A 77 -8.64 -8.27 6.73
N GLY A 78 -8.58 -7.66 5.53
CA GLY A 78 -9.02 -8.32 4.31
C GLY A 78 -10.51 -8.66 4.35
N ASN A 79 -10.85 -9.93 4.11
CA ASN A 79 -12.23 -10.42 4.09
C ASN A 79 -12.74 -10.86 5.47
N ASP A 80 -11.95 -10.70 6.54
CA ASP A 80 -12.43 -10.94 7.90
C ASP A 80 -13.49 -9.89 8.27
N VAL A 81 -14.61 -10.36 8.83
CA VAL A 81 -15.77 -9.51 9.13
C VAL A 81 -15.48 -8.48 10.21
N ASP A 82 -14.70 -8.88 11.22
CA ASP A 82 -14.40 -8.06 12.39
C ASP A 82 -12.91 -8.10 12.72
N PHE A 83 -12.38 -6.99 13.22
CA PHE A 83 -11.07 -6.98 13.85
C PHE A 83 -11.09 -7.81 15.13
N PRO A 84 -10.06 -8.63 15.42
CA PRO A 84 -10.04 -9.49 16.59
C PRO A 84 -10.18 -8.69 17.89
N THR A 85 -10.92 -9.25 18.85
CA THR A 85 -11.05 -8.67 20.19
C THR A 85 -9.78 -8.83 21.04
N GLY A 86 -8.88 -9.73 20.62
CA GLY A 86 -7.55 -9.95 21.18
C GLY A 86 -6.44 -9.50 20.21
N PRO A 87 -5.20 -9.98 20.42
CA PRO A 87 -4.10 -9.67 19.52
C PRO A 87 -4.37 -10.11 18.09
N ALA A 88 -3.97 -9.27 17.13
CA ALA A 88 -3.99 -9.59 15.72
C ALA A 88 -3.14 -10.84 15.46
N PRO A 89 -3.59 -11.75 14.59
CA PRO A 89 -2.81 -12.92 14.21
C PRO A 89 -1.41 -12.53 13.72
N GLU A 90 -0.38 -13.20 14.22
CA GLU A 90 1.00 -13.02 13.76
C GLU A 90 1.13 -13.26 12.24
N ALA A 91 0.32 -14.17 11.70
CA ALA A 91 0.23 -14.44 10.27
C ALA A 91 -0.14 -13.19 9.44
N TRP A 92 -0.88 -12.22 9.99
CA TRP A 92 -1.18 -10.97 9.30
C TRP A 92 0.03 -10.04 9.24
N VAL A 93 0.86 -10.03 10.28
CA VAL A 93 2.11 -9.26 10.32
C VAL A 93 3.10 -9.85 9.32
N LEU A 94 3.29 -11.16 9.35
CA LEU A 94 4.30 -11.88 8.57
C LEU A 94 3.82 -12.33 7.18
N ASP A 95 2.63 -11.90 6.75
CA ASP A 95 2.03 -12.24 5.46
C ASP A 95 2.96 -11.81 4.30
N PRO A 96 3.54 -12.75 3.54
CA PRO A 96 4.57 -12.46 2.53
C PRO A 96 4.00 -11.97 1.20
N ASN A 97 2.67 -11.97 1.04
CA ASN A 97 2.00 -11.62 -0.19
C ASN A 97 2.27 -10.16 -0.61
N VAL A 98 2.25 -9.93 -1.91
CA VAL A 98 2.32 -8.59 -2.53
C VAL A 98 0.93 -8.18 -2.98
N TYR A 99 0.49 -7.00 -2.55
CA TYR A 99 -0.85 -6.46 -2.82
C TYR A 99 -0.76 -5.23 -3.72
N GLY A 100 -1.81 -4.98 -4.51
CA GLY A 100 -1.93 -3.78 -5.34
C GLY A 100 -0.99 -3.75 -6.55
N LYS A 101 -0.29 -4.85 -6.85
CA LYS A 101 0.65 -4.96 -7.97
C LYS A 101 -0.04 -5.50 -9.22
N PHE A 102 -0.66 -4.60 -9.97
CA PHE A 102 -1.21 -4.92 -11.29
C PHE A 102 -0.08 -5.31 -12.26
N PRO A 103 -0.29 -6.24 -13.20
CA PRO A 103 0.72 -6.57 -14.20
C PRO A 103 1.20 -5.36 -15.02
N ALA A 104 0.32 -4.40 -15.29
CA ALA A 104 0.65 -3.17 -16.00
C ALA A 104 1.64 -2.27 -15.24
N PHE A 105 1.86 -2.50 -13.95
CA PHE A 105 2.77 -1.72 -13.12
C PHE A 105 4.23 -2.18 -13.23
N ASP A 106 4.49 -3.40 -13.71
CA ASP A 106 5.83 -3.98 -13.78
C ASP A 106 6.87 -3.06 -14.46
N PRO A 107 6.57 -2.38 -15.59
CA PRO A 107 7.54 -1.49 -16.24
C PRO A 107 7.90 -0.24 -15.42
N TYR A 108 7.15 0.07 -14.37
CA TYR A 108 7.28 1.29 -13.57
C TYR A 108 7.85 1.04 -12.17
N ILE A 109 8.10 -0.22 -11.82
CA ILE A 109 8.70 -0.63 -10.55
C ILE A 109 10.18 -0.90 -10.80
N ASP A 110 11.04 -0.05 -10.22
CA ASP A 110 12.49 -0.18 -10.31
C ASP A 110 13.15 -0.09 -8.93
N ALA A 111 14.42 -0.49 -8.84
CA ALA A 111 15.12 -0.55 -7.55
C ALA A 111 15.19 0.82 -6.86
N LYS A 112 15.23 1.92 -7.63
CA LYS A 112 15.30 3.28 -7.09
C LYS A 112 13.98 3.70 -6.46
N SER A 113 12.87 3.46 -7.14
CA SER A 113 11.51 3.77 -6.68
C SER A 113 11.10 2.90 -5.50
N VAL A 114 11.44 1.60 -5.53
CA VAL A 114 11.28 0.68 -4.40
C VAL A 114 12.07 1.16 -3.18
N LYS A 115 13.36 1.47 -3.35
CA LYS A 115 14.20 1.98 -2.24
C LYS A 115 13.60 3.25 -1.62
N ARG A 116 13.17 4.21 -2.46
CA ARG A 116 12.53 5.45 -2.00
C ARG A 116 11.25 5.18 -1.20
N ALA A 117 10.42 4.24 -1.64
CA ALA A 117 9.18 3.88 -0.96
C ALA A 117 9.44 3.14 0.37
N VAL A 118 10.42 2.24 0.41
CA VAL A 118 10.88 1.58 1.64
C VAL A 118 11.43 2.59 2.65
N GLU A 119 12.29 3.51 2.21
CA GLU A 119 12.80 4.61 3.04
C GLU A 119 11.68 5.51 3.58
N ARG A 120 10.58 5.65 2.84
CA ARG A 120 9.43 6.42 3.30
C ARG A 120 8.63 5.67 4.37
N LEU A 121 8.40 4.38 4.18
CA LEU A 121 7.68 3.54 5.14
C LEU A 121 8.47 3.36 6.44
N SER A 122 9.81 3.24 6.36
CA SER A 122 10.67 3.10 7.54
C SER A 122 10.69 4.34 8.45
N GLN A 123 10.19 5.48 7.97
CA GLN A 123 10.02 6.70 8.76
C GLN A 123 8.71 6.71 9.58
N LEU A 124 7.87 5.67 9.48
CA LEU A 124 6.64 5.56 10.25
C LEU A 124 6.95 5.56 11.75
N LYS A 125 6.36 6.50 12.48
CA LYS A 125 6.52 6.61 13.92
C LYS A 125 5.35 5.97 14.63
N ARG A 126 5.64 5.11 15.60
CA ARG A 126 4.60 4.46 16.44
C ARG A 126 3.69 5.48 17.12
N ASP A 127 4.22 6.59 17.65
CA ASP A 127 3.42 7.62 18.31
C ASP A 127 2.37 8.24 17.39
N PHE A 128 2.71 8.43 16.10
CA PHE A 128 1.75 8.89 15.10
C PHE A 128 0.66 7.85 14.84
N VAL A 129 1.01 6.56 14.79
CA VAL A 129 0.02 5.47 14.65
C VAL A 129 -0.90 5.42 15.87
N ILE A 130 -0.37 5.58 17.08
CA ILE A 130 -1.16 5.66 18.32
C ILE A 130 -2.14 6.83 18.26
N GLU A 131 -1.68 8.02 17.83
CA GLU A 131 -2.55 9.19 17.67
C GLU A 131 -3.70 8.92 16.70
N VAL A 132 -3.39 8.34 15.53
CA VAL A 132 -4.40 8.01 14.50
C VAL A 132 -5.39 6.97 15.02
N VAL A 133 -4.93 5.88 15.63
CA VAL A 133 -5.82 4.83 16.15
C VAL A 133 -6.70 5.37 17.29
N ASN A 134 -6.16 6.22 18.16
CA ASN A 134 -6.95 6.86 19.23
C ASN A 134 -7.95 7.91 18.73
N SER A 135 -7.88 8.31 17.46
CA SER A 135 -8.88 9.20 16.84
C SER A 135 -10.14 8.46 16.36
N ILE A 136 -10.14 7.12 16.38
CA ILE A 136 -11.31 6.31 16.02
C ILE A 136 -12.43 6.58 17.04
N PRO A 137 -13.66 6.92 16.58
CA PRO A 137 -14.79 7.19 17.47
C PRO A 137 -15.11 5.99 18.36
N ALA A 138 -15.29 6.22 19.66
CA ALA A 138 -15.62 5.16 20.62
C ALA A 138 -16.97 4.49 20.30
N GLU A 139 -17.88 5.23 19.66
CA GLU A 139 -19.19 4.77 19.20
C GLU A 139 -19.10 3.64 18.17
N TRP A 140 -17.94 3.46 17.52
CA TRP A 140 -17.71 2.37 16.57
C TRP A 140 -17.37 1.04 17.27
N GLY A 141 -17.43 0.99 18.60
CA GLY A 141 -17.23 -0.24 19.38
C GLY A 141 -15.77 -0.72 19.41
N PHE A 142 -14.83 0.12 18.98
CA PHE A 142 -13.42 -0.21 18.90
C PHE A 142 -12.75 -0.03 20.27
N GLY A 143 -12.68 -1.12 21.04
CA GLY A 143 -12.16 -1.11 22.41
C GLY A 143 -10.64 -0.91 22.52
N PRO A 144 -10.14 -0.59 23.73
CA PRO A 144 -8.72 -0.26 23.94
C PRO A 144 -7.76 -1.41 23.60
N ASN A 145 -8.17 -2.67 23.77
CA ASN A 145 -7.37 -3.83 23.38
C ASN A 145 -7.26 -3.97 21.86
N ALA A 146 -8.36 -3.76 21.13
CA ALA A 146 -8.36 -3.76 19.67
C ALA A 146 -7.51 -2.60 19.12
N ALA A 147 -7.58 -1.42 19.76
CA ALA A 147 -6.72 -0.28 19.45
C ALA A 147 -5.24 -0.58 19.62
N LEU A 148 -4.83 -1.11 20.77
CA LEU A 148 -3.44 -1.52 20.99
C LEU A 148 -2.99 -2.55 19.95
N SER A 149 -3.83 -3.56 19.71
CA SER A 149 -3.55 -4.61 18.73
C SER A 149 -3.44 -4.08 17.29
N LEU A 150 -4.23 -3.07 16.92
CA LEU A 150 -4.16 -2.45 15.60
C LEU A 150 -2.87 -1.63 15.46
N VAL A 151 -2.45 -0.90 16.51
CA VAL A 151 -1.14 -0.23 16.52
C VAL A 151 -0.01 -1.24 16.30
N ASP A 152 -0.05 -2.38 17.00
CA ASP A 152 0.95 -3.43 16.88
C ASP A 152 0.95 -4.06 15.48
N LEU A 153 -0.23 -4.33 14.90
CA LEU A 153 -0.34 -4.80 13.52
C LEU A 153 0.25 -3.80 12.52
N ILE A 154 -0.15 -2.53 12.61
CA ILE A 154 0.29 -1.48 11.67
C ILE A 154 1.82 -1.32 11.73
N CYS A 155 2.40 -1.23 12.92
CA CYS A 155 3.83 -1.03 13.09
C CYS A 155 4.63 -2.30 12.77
N GLY A 156 4.24 -3.46 13.30
CA GLY A 156 4.94 -4.72 13.06
C GLY A 156 4.94 -5.09 11.58
N ARG A 157 3.82 -4.84 10.90
CA ARG A 157 3.75 -5.08 9.46
C ARG A 157 4.58 -4.09 8.66
N ALA A 158 4.67 -2.83 9.07
CA ALA A 158 5.56 -1.86 8.41
C ALA A 158 7.02 -2.35 8.47
N GLU A 159 7.47 -2.81 9.65
CA GLU A 159 8.81 -3.36 9.83
C GLU A 159 9.05 -4.60 8.96
N TYR A 160 8.09 -5.54 8.96
CA TYR A 160 8.17 -6.74 8.11
C TYR A 160 8.29 -6.39 6.63
N VAL A 161 7.45 -5.48 6.12
CA VAL A 161 7.46 -5.07 4.71
C VAL A 161 8.76 -4.36 4.35
N VAL A 162 9.22 -3.41 5.18
CA VAL A 162 10.51 -2.71 4.98
C VAL A 162 11.67 -3.69 4.81
N ASN A 163 11.68 -4.76 5.61
CA ASN A 163 12.78 -5.74 5.61
C ASN A 163 12.70 -6.77 4.47
N THR A 164 11.54 -6.95 3.82
CA THR A 164 11.31 -8.10 2.92
C THR A 164 10.85 -7.74 1.52
N ILE A 165 10.25 -6.57 1.29
CA ILE A 165 9.54 -6.27 0.04
C ILE A 165 10.47 -6.07 -1.16
N SER A 166 11.68 -5.55 -0.95
CA SER A 166 12.61 -5.22 -2.04
C SER A 166 12.92 -6.45 -2.90
N GLY A 167 13.31 -7.57 -2.27
CA GLY A 167 13.62 -8.82 -2.98
C GLY A 167 12.41 -9.53 -3.58
N ARG A 168 11.19 -9.01 -3.39
CA ARG A 168 9.96 -9.49 -4.03
C ARG A 168 9.54 -8.64 -5.23
N LEU A 169 9.98 -7.38 -5.28
CA LEU A 169 9.58 -6.43 -6.33
C LEU A 169 10.63 -6.20 -7.39
N VAL A 170 11.91 -6.33 -7.02
CA VAL A 170 13.03 -6.14 -7.94
C VAL A 170 14.04 -7.25 -7.71
N ASP A 171 14.60 -7.75 -8.80
CA ASP A 171 15.76 -8.63 -8.73
C ASP A 171 16.92 -7.84 -8.11
N GLU A 172 17.60 -8.41 -7.11
CA GLU A 172 18.86 -7.85 -6.66
C GLU A 172 19.85 -7.87 -7.84
N PRO A 173 20.58 -6.77 -8.10
CA PRO A 173 21.60 -6.81 -9.14
C PRO A 173 22.60 -7.92 -8.78
N GLU A 174 22.88 -8.81 -9.74
CA GLU A 174 23.97 -9.77 -9.60
C GLU A 174 25.24 -9.00 -9.23
N ILE A 175 25.83 -9.29 -8.07
CA ILE A 175 27.14 -8.76 -7.71
C ILE A 175 28.14 -9.48 -8.62
N PRO A 176 28.82 -8.81 -9.57
CA PRO A 176 29.76 -9.48 -10.45
C PRO A 176 30.89 -10.07 -9.60
N GLY A 177 31.01 -11.41 -9.59
CA GLY A 177 32.05 -12.12 -8.86
C GLY A 177 31.60 -12.89 -7.60
N LEU A 178 30.31 -12.96 -7.30
CA LEU A 178 29.75 -13.83 -6.26
C LEU A 178 28.86 -14.91 -6.90
N VAL A 179 29.50 -15.86 -7.58
CA VAL A 179 28.88 -17.17 -7.88
C VAL A 179 29.49 -18.17 -6.90
N LYS A 180 28.65 -18.97 -6.25
CA LYS A 180 29.08 -20.11 -5.43
C LYS A 180 29.74 -21.19 -6.28
#